data_AF-A0A4Y6U782-F1
#
_entry.id   AF-A0A4Y6U782-F1
#
_cell.length_a   1.000
_cell.length_b   1.000
_cell.length_c   1.000
_cell.angle_alpha   90.00
_cell.angle_beta   90.00
_cell.angle_gamma   90.00
#
_symmetry.space_group_name_H-M   'P 1'
#
loop_
_entity.id
_entity.type
_entity.pdbx_description
1 polymer ?
#
loop_
_entity_poly.entity_id
_entity_poly.type
_entity_poly.pdbx_seq_one_letter_code
_entity_poly.pdbx_strand_id
1 'polypeptide(L)'
;MTTFIPAPAAFRIRQLLQKGAMPIMVAPALLGAVWAVMPYSAQAEAFNEAYTVSTTIVPTPVVAGSQPQPTVIKVDVGPDFKNRHKTVSVSVGNGPYKVSAYTLKLRLVMGPDDSSEDGTVEYQLSADINHTTGTGFNTIHTRANGDVRLDHGYGEAPLPLNKYFSGKVVVRMDDEEGF
;
A
#
# COMPACT_ATOMS: atom_id res chain seq x y z
N MET A 1 -58.29 14.10 -18.20
CA MET A 1 -58.28 13.62 -16.81
C MET A 1 -56.84 13.59 -16.36
N THR A 2 -56.53 14.41 -15.37
CA THR A 2 -55.19 14.79 -14.93
C THR A 2 -54.96 14.10 -13.59
N THR A 3 -53.93 13.26 -13.46
CA THR A 3 -53.58 12.63 -12.17
C THR A 3 -52.36 13.32 -11.58
N PHE A 4 -52.49 13.67 -10.30
CA PHE A 4 -51.62 14.54 -9.50
C PHE A 4 -50.57 13.71 -8.71
N ILE A 5 -49.38 14.29 -8.48
CA ILE A 5 -48.16 13.76 -7.81
C ILE A 5 -48.20 14.13 -6.29
N PRO A 6 -47.44 13.50 -5.34
CA PRO A 6 -46.05 13.88 -5.00
C PRO A 6 -45.19 12.70 -4.40
N ALA A 7 -43.89 12.71 -4.07
CA ALA A 7 -42.69 13.54 -4.23
C ALA A 7 -41.48 12.69 -3.71
N PRO A 8 -40.21 13.02 -4.02
CA PRO A 8 -39.03 12.38 -3.45
C PRO A 8 -38.61 13.01 -2.11
N ALA A 9 -38.34 12.20 -1.09
CA ALA A 9 -37.86 12.67 0.20
C ALA A 9 -36.33 12.91 0.17
N ALA A 10 -35.94 14.18 0.12
CA ALA A 10 -34.62 14.63 0.50
C ALA A 10 -34.47 14.62 2.02
N PHE A 11 -33.37 14.07 2.56
CA PHE A 11 -32.96 14.37 3.94
C PHE A 11 -31.49 14.79 3.97
N ARG A 12 -31.30 16.11 4.12
CA ARG A 12 -30.07 16.74 4.59
C ARG A 12 -30.08 16.70 6.12
N ILE A 13 -29.10 16.06 6.75
CA ILE A 13 -28.82 16.29 8.18
C ILE A 13 -27.55 17.15 8.26
N ARG A 14 -27.77 18.45 8.47
CA ARG A 14 -26.79 19.35 9.10
C ARG A 14 -27.14 19.38 10.59
N GLN A 15 -26.24 18.92 11.46
CA GLN A 15 -26.20 19.32 12.86
C GLN A 15 -24.75 19.68 13.17
N LEU A 16 -24.40 20.97 13.09
CA LEU A 16 -24.39 21.90 14.21
C LEU A 16 -23.46 21.45 15.33
N LEU A 17 -22.18 21.75 15.09
CA LEU A 17 -21.18 22.00 16.10
C LEU A 17 -21.63 23.23 16.92
N GLN A 18 -22.21 23.01 18.10
CA GLN A 18 -22.34 24.08 19.10
C GLN A 18 -21.41 23.79 20.29
N LYS A 19 -20.47 24.73 20.42
CA LYS A 19 -19.48 24.90 21.47
C LYS A 19 -20.15 25.07 22.85
N GLY A 20 -19.57 24.39 23.84
CA GLY A 20 -19.07 25.03 25.07
C GLY A 20 -20.06 25.29 26.22
N ALA A 21 -19.77 24.64 27.36
CA ALA A 21 -20.06 25.03 28.76
C ALA A 21 -21.57 25.12 29.16
N MET A 22 -22.09 24.68 30.30
CA MET A 22 -21.58 24.24 31.62
C MET A 22 -22.79 23.58 32.38
N PRO A 23 -22.77 23.23 33.70
CA PRO A 23 -23.16 21.88 34.16
C PRO A 23 -24.39 21.75 35.12
N ILE A 24 -24.77 20.49 35.40
CA ILE A 24 -25.45 19.90 36.59
C ILE A 24 -26.86 20.39 37.00
N MET A 25 -27.84 19.46 37.05
CA MET A 25 -28.70 19.21 38.25
C MET A 25 -29.52 17.88 38.20
N VAL A 26 -29.06 16.89 38.98
CA VAL A 26 -29.75 15.93 39.89
C VAL A 26 -31.20 15.41 39.64
N ALA A 27 -31.29 14.09 39.35
CA ALA A 27 -32.08 12.95 39.96
C ALA A 27 -33.58 13.09 40.35
N PRO A 28 -34.46 12.02 40.36
CA PRO A 28 -34.22 10.73 41.04
C PRO A 28 -34.79 9.43 40.38
N ALA A 29 -34.51 8.32 41.07
CA ALA A 29 -34.65 6.90 40.76
C ALA A 29 -36.01 6.37 40.24
N LEU A 30 -35.93 5.30 39.44
CA LEU A 30 -36.79 4.12 39.56
C LEU A 30 -36.02 2.88 39.08
N LEU A 31 -35.77 1.97 40.03
CA LEU A 31 -35.31 0.60 39.78
C LEU A 31 -36.37 -0.12 38.94
N GLY A 32 -36.04 -0.40 37.69
CA GLY A 32 -36.72 -1.41 36.87
C GLY A 32 -35.63 -2.15 36.12
N ALA A 33 -35.46 -3.43 36.43
CA ALA A 33 -34.39 -4.28 35.94
C ALA A 33 -34.25 -4.20 34.40
N VAL A 34 -33.27 -3.42 33.95
CA VAL A 34 -32.84 -3.35 32.57
C VAL A 34 -32.17 -4.69 32.28
N TRP A 35 -32.82 -5.52 31.46
CA TRP A 35 -32.10 -6.56 30.74
C TRP A 35 -31.09 -5.82 29.89
N ALA A 36 -29.85 -5.77 30.37
CA ALA A 36 -28.72 -5.29 29.62
C ALA A 36 -28.53 -6.25 28.44
N VAL A 37 -29.21 -5.97 27.34
CA VAL A 37 -28.76 -6.41 26.03
C VAL A 37 -27.45 -5.68 25.85
N MET A 38 -26.35 -6.32 26.30
CA MET A 38 -25.02 -5.92 25.86
C MET A 38 -25.11 -5.86 24.34
N PRO A 39 -24.86 -4.72 23.69
CA PRO A 39 -24.38 -4.82 22.34
C PRO A 39 -23.06 -5.57 22.50
N TYR A 40 -23.08 -6.87 22.19
CA TYR A 40 -21.89 -7.51 21.67
C TYR A 40 -21.49 -6.61 20.50
N SER A 41 -20.57 -5.69 20.77
CA SER A 41 -19.70 -5.19 19.74
C SER A 41 -19.00 -6.43 19.24
N ALA A 42 -19.58 -7.06 18.21
CA ALA A 42 -18.78 -7.71 17.20
C ALA A 42 -17.88 -6.60 16.64
N GLN A 43 -16.84 -6.25 17.39
CA GLN A 43 -15.60 -5.80 16.82
C GLN A 43 -15.23 -6.96 15.92
N ALA A 44 -15.51 -6.80 14.63
CA ALA A 44 -14.77 -7.54 13.64
C ALA A 44 -13.31 -7.24 13.98
N GLU A 45 -12.68 -8.19 14.66
CA GLU A 45 -11.23 -8.34 14.66
C GLU A 45 -10.90 -8.55 13.18
N ALA A 46 -10.76 -7.45 12.45
CA ALA A 46 -10.11 -7.47 11.17
C ALA A 46 -8.69 -7.89 11.50
N PHE A 47 -8.42 -9.19 11.36
CA PHE A 47 -7.09 -9.75 11.45
C PHE A 47 -6.19 -8.86 10.60
N ASN A 48 -5.21 -8.26 11.30
CA ASN A 48 -4.45 -7.13 10.80
C ASN A 48 -3.29 -7.67 9.96
N GLU A 49 -3.61 -8.34 8.86
CA GLU A 49 -2.64 -9.06 8.03
C GLU A 49 -1.65 -8.07 7.42
N ALA A 50 -0.37 -8.24 7.78
CA ALA A 50 0.73 -7.49 7.20
C ALA A 50 1.29 -8.28 6.02
N TYR A 51 1.64 -7.60 4.93
CA TYR A 51 2.37 -8.17 3.82
C TYR A 51 3.82 -7.68 3.83
N THR A 52 4.75 -8.57 3.60
CA THR A 52 6.11 -8.23 3.20
C THR A 52 6.24 -8.30 1.68
N VAL A 53 6.47 -7.15 1.06
CA VAL A 53 6.83 -7.06 -0.37
C VAL A 53 8.35 -6.97 -0.50
N SER A 54 8.95 -7.97 -1.13
CA SER A 54 10.38 -8.02 -1.42
C SER A 54 10.64 -7.92 -2.91
N THR A 55 11.48 -6.98 -3.31
CA THR A 55 11.93 -6.82 -4.70
C THR A 55 13.42 -7.07 -4.79
N THR A 56 13.80 -8.09 -5.57
CA THR A 56 15.20 -8.32 -5.92
C THR A 56 15.48 -7.63 -7.24
N ILE A 57 16.44 -6.71 -7.25
CA ILE A 57 16.81 -5.89 -8.39
C ILE A 57 18.23 -6.23 -8.79
N VAL A 58 18.43 -6.63 -10.02
CA VAL A 58 19.74 -6.95 -10.59
C VAL A 58 20.07 -5.87 -11.62
N PRO A 59 21.10 -5.04 -11.40
CA PRO A 59 21.56 -4.11 -12.42
C PRO A 59 22.00 -4.87 -13.67
N THR A 60 21.72 -4.32 -14.84
CA THR A 60 22.18 -4.92 -16.10
C THR A 60 23.69 -4.67 -16.32
N PRO A 61 24.32 -5.37 -17.28
CA PRO A 61 25.69 -5.11 -17.66
C PRO A 61 25.97 -3.67 -18.13
N VAL A 62 24.94 -2.97 -18.63
CA VAL A 62 25.05 -1.54 -19.01
C VAL A 62 25.40 -0.68 -17.79
N VAL A 63 24.95 -1.08 -16.59
CA VAL A 63 25.09 -0.30 -15.35
C VAL A 63 26.20 -0.83 -14.45
N ALA A 64 26.29 -2.15 -14.27
CA ALA A 64 27.25 -2.78 -13.34
C ALA A 64 28.43 -3.48 -14.04
N GLY A 65 28.53 -3.39 -15.37
CA GLY A 65 29.59 -4.06 -16.13
C GLY A 65 29.50 -5.57 -15.99
N SER A 66 30.64 -6.22 -15.73
CA SER A 66 30.77 -7.68 -15.71
C SER A 66 30.33 -8.35 -14.39
N GLN A 67 30.09 -7.58 -13.32
CA GLN A 67 29.68 -8.13 -12.02
C GLN A 67 28.48 -7.37 -11.44
N PRO A 68 27.25 -7.73 -11.85
CA PRO A 68 26.06 -7.16 -11.26
C PRO A 68 25.87 -7.65 -9.82
N GLN A 69 25.79 -6.72 -8.87
CA GLN A 69 25.42 -7.01 -7.49
C GLN A 69 23.91 -6.82 -7.29
N PRO A 70 23.15 -7.87 -6.94
CA PRO A 70 21.73 -7.75 -6.64
C PRO A 70 21.47 -6.86 -5.43
N THR A 71 20.40 -6.07 -5.50
CA THR A 71 19.89 -5.23 -4.42
C THR A 71 18.51 -5.76 -4.01
N VAL A 72 18.24 -5.87 -2.72
CA VAL A 72 16.93 -6.26 -2.21
C VAL A 72 16.27 -5.07 -1.51
N ILE A 73 15.04 -4.76 -1.90
CA ILE A 73 14.17 -3.80 -1.22
C ILE A 73 13.05 -4.59 -0.55
N LYS A 74 12.87 -4.41 0.76
CA LYS A 74 11.74 -4.98 1.51
C LYS A 74 10.86 -3.87 2.03
N VAL A 75 9.56 -4.00 1.86
CA VAL A 75 8.54 -3.06 2.33
C VAL A 75 7.48 -3.86 3.07
N ASP A 76 7.29 -3.54 4.33
CA ASP A 76 6.24 -4.13 5.16
C ASP A 76 4.99 -3.26 5.00
N VAL A 77 3.85 -3.92 4.83
CA VAL A 77 2.63 -3.27 4.37
C VAL A 77 1.44 -3.76 5.19
N GLY A 78 0.93 -2.91 6.08
CA GLY A 78 -0.28 -3.23 6.85
C GLY A 78 -1.57 -3.12 6.02
N PRO A 79 -2.71 -3.61 6.55
CA PRO A 79 -3.93 -3.90 5.78
C PRO A 79 -4.65 -2.68 5.22
N ASP A 80 -4.43 -1.49 5.80
CA ASP A 80 -5.04 -0.23 5.33
C ASP A 80 -4.27 0.47 4.19
N PHE A 81 -3.45 -0.26 3.43
CA PHE A 81 -2.57 0.36 2.44
C PHE A 81 -3.24 0.70 1.11
N LYS A 82 -3.91 1.84 1.07
CA LYS A 82 -4.39 2.38 -0.21
C LYS A 82 -3.26 3.01 -1.05
N ASN A 83 -2.16 3.47 -0.42
CA ASN A 83 -0.99 4.06 -1.08
C ASN A 83 0.25 4.03 -0.17
N ARG A 84 1.14 3.03 -0.30
CA ARG A 84 2.42 2.98 0.45
C ARG A 84 3.60 3.11 -0.50
N HIS A 85 4.69 3.71 -0.03
CA HIS A 85 5.93 3.76 -0.79
C HIS A 85 7.12 3.69 0.16
N LYS A 86 8.22 3.10 -0.31
CA LYS A 86 9.50 3.07 0.37
C LYS A 86 10.60 3.37 -0.64
N THR A 87 11.46 4.32 -0.28
CA THR A 87 12.67 4.63 -1.02
C THR A 87 13.86 3.99 -0.33
N VAL A 88 14.70 3.32 -1.12
CA VAL A 88 15.98 2.78 -0.67
C VAL A 88 17.08 3.44 -1.49
N SER A 89 17.89 4.25 -0.82
CA SER A 89 19.10 4.81 -1.41
C SER A 89 20.14 3.71 -1.58
N VAL A 90 20.71 3.61 -2.78
CA VAL A 90 21.74 2.62 -3.10
C VAL A 90 22.83 3.25 -3.93
N SER A 91 24.06 2.77 -3.83
CA SER A 91 25.17 3.22 -4.68
C SER A 91 25.70 2.02 -5.45
N VAL A 92 25.10 1.73 -6.60
CA VAL A 92 25.43 0.53 -7.41
C VAL A 92 25.77 0.93 -8.83
N GLY A 93 26.90 0.45 -9.34
CA GLY A 93 27.38 0.74 -10.70
C GLY A 93 28.86 1.12 -10.71
N ASN A 94 29.53 0.84 -11.83
CA ASN A 94 30.94 1.13 -12.04
C ASN A 94 31.13 1.63 -13.50
N GLY A 95 31.84 2.75 -13.69
CA GLY A 95 32.00 3.40 -15.00
C GLY A 95 31.03 4.57 -15.25
N PRO A 96 30.52 4.77 -16.48
CA PRO A 96 29.73 5.97 -16.82
C PRO A 96 28.32 5.95 -16.21
N TYR A 97 27.79 4.79 -15.81
CA TYR A 97 26.46 4.67 -15.20
C TYR A 97 26.57 4.31 -13.71
N LYS A 98 25.83 5.02 -12.86
CA LYS A 98 25.74 4.77 -11.42
C LYS A 98 24.31 4.97 -10.92
N VAL A 99 23.71 3.94 -10.34
CA VAL A 99 22.43 4.04 -9.64
C VAL A 99 22.64 4.72 -8.29
N SER A 100 21.85 5.75 -7.99
CA SER A 100 21.88 6.48 -6.70
C SER A 100 20.71 6.14 -5.78
N ALA A 101 19.59 5.68 -6.32
CA ALA A 101 18.43 5.27 -5.53
C ALA A 101 17.52 4.34 -6.33
N TYR A 102 16.85 3.46 -5.59
CA TYR A 102 15.65 2.77 -6.05
C TYR A 102 14.48 3.20 -5.15
N THR A 103 13.31 3.41 -5.75
CA THR A 103 12.08 3.70 -5.00
C THR A 103 11.00 2.72 -5.43
N LEU A 104 10.39 2.03 -4.46
CA LEU A 104 9.28 1.13 -4.68
C LEU A 104 8.00 1.76 -4.12
N LYS A 105 7.00 1.95 -4.96
CA LYS A 105 5.65 2.35 -4.56
C LYS A 105 4.71 1.18 -4.75
N LEU A 106 3.76 1.01 -3.84
CA LEU A 106 2.87 -0.14 -3.73
C LEU A 106 1.44 0.30 -3.48
N ARG A 107 0.50 -0.43 -4.08
CA ARG A 107 -0.93 -0.29 -3.86
C ARG A 107 -1.58 -1.67 -3.90
N LEU A 108 -2.42 -1.97 -2.90
CA LEU A 108 -3.28 -3.16 -2.93
C LEU A 108 -4.61 -2.81 -3.60
N VAL A 109 -5.01 -3.67 -4.52
CA VAL A 109 -6.35 -3.75 -5.06
C VAL A 109 -6.96 -5.03 -4.49
N MET A 110 -8.04 -4.90 -3.72
CA MET A 110 -8.71 -6.07 -3.13
C MET A 110 -9.26 -6.99 -4.22
N GLY A 111 -9.27 -8.29 -3.94
CA GLY A 111 -9.84 -9.33 -4.79
C GLY A 111 -11.37 -9.41 -4.67
N PRO A 112 -11.98 -10.48 -5.20
CA PRO A 112 -13.38 -10.79 -4.94
C PRO A 112 -13.67 -10.81 -3.43
N ASP A 113 -14.89 -10.43 -3.03
CA ASP A 113 -15.35 -10.43 -1.64
C ASP A 113 -14.52 -9.54 -0.67
N ASP A 114 -13.85 -8.52 -1.21
CA ASP A 114 -12.95 -7.61 -0.47
C ASP A 114 -11.74 -8.34 0.17
N SER A 115 -11.39 -9.54 -0.33
CA SER A 115 -10.24 -10.32 0.14
C SER A 115 -8.91 -9.64 -0.24
N SER A 116 -8.05 -9.42 0.76
CA SER A 116 -6.68 -8.94 0.56
C SER A 116 -5.74 -10.06 0.10
N GLU A 117 -6.01 -11.31 0.49
CA GLU A 117 -5.20 -12.49 0.17
C GLU A 117 -5.26 -12.87 -1.32
N ASP A 118 -6.40 -12.64 -1.97
CA ASP A 118 -6.60 -12.93 -3.40
C ASP A 118 -6.64 -11.64 -4.25
N GLY A 119 -6.07 -10.57 -3.69
CA GLY A 119 -5.97 -9.26 -4.30
C GLY A 119 -4.88 -9.16 -5.37
N THR A 120 -4.56 -7.93 -5.73
CA THR A 120 -3.47 -7.60 -6.64
C THR A 120 -2.63 -6.48 -6.05
N VAL A 121 -1.33 -6.72 -5.92
CA VAL A 121 -0.36 -5.68 -5.55
C VAL A 121 0.16 -5.03 -6.81
N GLU A 122 -0.27 -3.81 -7.05
CA GLU A 122 0.33 -2.95 -8.07
C GLU A 122 1.59 -2.32 -7.52
N TYR A 123 2.65 -2.31 -8.33
CA TYR A 123 3.92 -1.72 -7.95
C TYR A 123 4.47 -0.78 -9.03
N GLN A 124 5.21 0.22 -8.55
CA GLN A 124 6.04 1.08 -9.36
C GLN A 124 7.43 1.12 -8.76
N LEU A 125 8.39 0.51 -9.46
CA LEU A 125 9.81 0.61 -9.16
C LEU A 125 10.42 1.71 -10.02
N SER A 126 11.05 2.71 -9.41
CA SER A 126 11.84 3.72 -10.10
C SER A 126 13.30 3.67 -9.70
N ALA A 127 14.19 4.03 -10.62
CA ALA A 127 15.61 4.18 -10.35
C ALA A 127 16.11 5.53 -10.86
N ASP A 128 16.98 6.15 -10.06
CA ASP A 128 17.74 7.33 -10.44
C ASP A 128 19.14 6.89 -10.87
N ILE A 129 19.47 7.11 -12.13
CA ILE A 129 20.71 6.65 -12.75
C ILE A 129 21.51 7.86 -13.20
N ASN A 130 22.64 8.06 -12.56
CA ASN A 130 23.61 9.04 -12.95
C ASN A 130 24.43 8.51 -14.13
N HIS A 131 24.51 9.31 -15.18
CA HIS A 131 25.28 9.04 -16.38
C HIS A 131 26.35 10.13 -16.55
N THR A 132 27.59 9.76 -16.29
CA THR A 132 28.77 10.62 -16.51
C THR A 132 29.29 10.39 -17.92
N THR A 133 29.30 11.45 -18.70
CA THR A 133 29.94 11.53 -20.01
C THR A 133 31.23 12.35 -19.88
N GLY A 134 32.16 12.22 -20.82
CA GLY A 134 33.42 12.98 -20.79
C GLY A 134 33.26 14.51 -20.74
N THR A 135 32.05 15.03 -21.03
CA THR A 135 31.75 16.47 -21.07
C THR A 135 30.69 16.92 -20.05
N GLY A 136 30.15 16.02 -19.22
CA GLY A 136 29.12 16.40 -18.25
C GLY A 136 28.39 15.23 -17.58
N PHE A 137 27.47 15.58 -16.68
CA PHE A 137 26.71 14.64 -15.87
C PHE A 137 25.20 14.80 -16.15
N ASN A 138 24.51 13.69 -16.41
CA ASN A 138 23.07 13.65 -16.63
C ASN A 138 22.41 12.64 -15.68
N THR A 139 21.23 12.95 -15.16
CA THR A 139 20.41 11.99 -14.41
C THR A 139 19.31 11.42 -15.30
N ILE A 140 19.24 10.10 -15.38
CA ILE A 140 18.21 9.35 -16.10
C ILE A 140 17.25 8.78 -15.05
N HIS A 141 15.97 9.14 -15.18
CA HIS A 141 14.91 8.57 -14.37
C HIS A 141 14.21 7.46 -15.15
N THR A 142 14.28 6.24 -14.64
CA THR A 142 13.65 5.07 -15.26
C THR A 142 12.61 4.46 -14.33
N ARG A 143 11.59 3.82 -14.89
CA ARG A 143 10.46 3.24 -14.15
C ARG A 143 10.10 1.88 -14.73
N ALA A 144 9.67 0.98 -13.86
CA ALA A 144 9.05 -0.30 -14.18
C ALA A 144 7.77 -0.41 -13.34
N ASN A 145 6.63 -0.50 -14.01
CA ASN A 145 5.34 -0.70 -13.35
C ASN A 145 4.84 -2.10 -13.68
N GLY A 146 4.23 -2.76 -12.73
CA GLY A 146 3.62 -4.06 -12.95
C GLY A 146 2.72 -4.44 -11.79
N ASP A 147 2.11 -5.60 -11.93
CA ASP A 147 1.11 -6.11 -11.01
C ASP A 147 1.53 -7.51 -10.56
N VAL A 148 1.36 -7.79 -9.27
CA VAL A 148 1.51 -9.12 -8.69
C VAL A 148 0.13 -9.58 -8.25
N ARG A 149 -0.42 -10.57 -8.94
CA ARG A 149 -1.66 -11.22 -8.51
C ARG A 149 -1.34 -12.09 -7.30
N LEU A 150 -2.14 -11.96 -6.26
CA LEU A 150 -2.04 -12.76 -5.07
C LEU A 150 -2.95 -13.99 -5.19
N ASP A 151 -2.51 -15.07 -4.58
CA ASP A 151 -3.20 -16.33 -4.41
C ASP A 151 -2.92 -16.77 -2.97
N HIS A 152 -3.92 -16.65 -2.10
CA HIS A 152 -3.81 -16.92 -0.66
C HIS A 152 -2.63 -16.15 0.01
N GLY A 153 -2.54 -14.85 -0.24
CA GLY A 153 -1.55 -13.95 0.37
C GLY A 153 -0.13 -14.04 -0.20
N TYR A 154 0.08 -14.88 -1.22
CA TYR A 154 1.36 -15.03 -1.92
C TYR A 154 1.26 -14.61 -3.37
N GLY A 155 2.32 -13.97 -3.89
CA GLY A 155 2.45 -13.76 -5.32
C GLY A 155 3.88 -13.44 -5.73
N GLU A 156 4.22 -13.75 -6.99
CA GLU A 156 5.51 -13.41 -7.59
C GLU A 156 5.32 -12.94 -9.03
N ALA A 157 6.04 -11.90 -9.43
CA ALA A 157 6.11 -11.46 -10.81
C ALA A 157 7.53 -11.00 -11.19
N PRO A 158 7.99 -11.26 -12.43
CA PRO A 158 9.21 -10.66 -12.92
C PRO A 158 9.02 -9.15 -13.06
N LEU A 159 10.09 -8.37 -12.84
CA LEU A 159 10.09 -6.96 -13.19
C LEU A 159 9.96 -6.83 -14.72
N PRO A 160 9.17 -5.88 -15.23
CA PRO A 160 9.13 -5.56 -16.65
C PRO A 160 10.53 -5.34 -17.21
N LEU A 161 10.74 -5.76 -18.46
CA LEU A 161 12.02 -5.62 -19.13
C LEU A 161 12.47 -4.15 -19.11
N ASN A 162 13.63 -3.89 -18.52
CA ASN A 162 14.21 -2.56 -18.43
C ASN A 162 15.67 -2.61 -18.90
N LYS A 163 16.12 -1.55 -19.59
CA LYS A 163 17.50 -1.46 -20.10
C LYS A 163 18.52 -1.44 -18.97
N TYR A 164 18.14 -0.98 -17.77
CA TYR A 164 19.08 -0.66 -16.71
C TYR A 164 19.10 -1.68 -15.57
N PHE A 165 17.98 -2.36 -15.32
CA PHE A 165 17.87 -3.38 -14.29
C PHE A 165 16.87 -4.46 -14.70
N SER A 166 16.95 -5.61 -14.05
CA SER A 166 15.98 -6.70 -14.11
C SER A 166 15.71 -7.21 -12.70
N GLY A 167 14.86 -8.23 -12.56
CA GLY A 167 14.64 -8.87 -11.28
C GLY A 167 13.22 -9.36 -11.11
N LYS A 168 12.77 -9.43 -9.85
CA LYS A 168 11.45 -9.91 -9.50
C LYS A 168 10.91 -9.25 -8.25
N VAL A 169 9.58 -9.19 -8.16
CA VAL A 169 8.80 -8.80 -6.99
C VAL A 169 8.15 -10.05 -6.42
N VAL A 170 8.26 -10.22 -5.11
CA VAL A 170 7.64 -11.29 -4.35
C VAL A 170 6.85 -10.66 -3.21
N VAL A 171 5.58 -11.03 -3.10
CA VAL A 171 4.69 -10.64 -2.01
C VAL A 171 4.43 -11.87 -1.15
N ARG A 172 4.51 -11.70 0.16
CA ARG A 172 4.16 -12.72 1.14
C ARG A 172 3.36 -12.04 2.24
N MET A 173 2.25 -12.65 2.62
CA MET A 173 1.64 -12.34 3.90
C MET A 173 2.61 -12.76 5.00
N ASP A 174 2.86 -11.87 5.95
CA ASP A 174 3.57 -12.21 7.16
C ASP A 174 2.57 -12.97 8.02
N ASP A 175 2.70 -14.30 8.01
CA ASP A 175 2.12 -15.11 9.06
C ASP A 175 2.76 -14.61 10.36
N GLU A 176 1.97 -14.09 11.29
CA GLU A 176 2.41 -14.00 12.67
C GLU A 176 2.72 -15.45 13.11
N GLU A 177 3.97 -15.90 12.95
CA GLU A 177 4.44 -17.12 13.56
C GLU A 177 4.18 -16.97 15.06
N GLY A 178 3.21 -17.77 15.52
CA GLY A 178 2.78 -17.82 16.90
C GLY A 178 3.94 -18.05 17.85
N PHE A 179 3.81 -17.37 19.00
CA PHE A 179 4.58 -17.56 20.21
C PHE A 179 4.64 -19.02 20.68
#